data_AF-A0A521WX16-F1
#
_entry.id   AF-A0A521WX16-F1
#
_cell.length_a   1.000
_cell.length_b   1.000
_cell.length_c   1.000
_cell.angle_alpha   90.00
_cell.angle_beta   90.00
_cell.angle_gamma   90.00
#
_symmetry.space_group_name_H-M   'P 1'
#
loop_
_entity.id
_entity.type
_entity.pdbx_description
1 polymer ?
#
loop_
_entity_poly.entity_id
_entity_poly.type
_entity_poly.pdbx_seq_one_letter_code
_entity_poly.pdbx_strand_id
1 'polypeptide(L)'
;MIGTIIAVLIIYWFYKSAEAAGKDPLSSAVQGFLSYLIPCVVWTFTITPGLRDALAHNPGTLFGLFVNYAYILVGAACAIGVKFMYFKKPEP
;
A
#
# COMPACT_ATOMS: atom_id res chain seq x y z
N MET A 1 -6.41 -11.98 -3.89
CA MET A 1 -6.74 -12.09 -2.45
C MET A 1 -5.65 -11.55 -1.54
N ILE A 2 -4.35 -11.71 -1.87
CA ILE A 2 -3.24 -11.20 -1.04
C ILE A 2 -3.32 -9.68 -0.81
N GLY A 3 -3.67 -8.89 -1.84
CA GLY A 3 -3.80 -7.43 -1.69
C GLY A 3 -4.86 -7.02 -0.66
N THR A 4 -5.98 -7.73 -0.60
CA THR A 4 -7.05 -7.49 0.38
C THR A 4 -6.60 -7.83 1.80
N ILE A 5 -5.85 -8.91 1.98
CA ILE A 5 -5.27 -9.30 3.28
C ILE A 5 -4.30 -8.21 3.77
N ILE A 6 -3.42 -7.72 2.89
CA ILE A 6 -2.47 -6.64 3.20
C ILE A 6 -3.23 -5.36 3.57
N ALA A 7 -4.28 -5.00 2.83
CA ALA A 7 -5.10 -3.83 3.13
C ALA A 7 -5.70 -3.92 4.55
N VAL A 8 -6.27 -5.06 4.92
CA VAL A 8 -6.83 -5.29 6.27
C VAL A 8 -5.75 -5.21 7.34
N LEU A 9 -4.57 -5.79 7.10
CA LEU A 9 -3.44 -5.69 8.02
C LEU A 9 -3.00 -4.23 8.24
N ILE A 10 -2.95 -3.42 7.18
CA ILE A 10 -2.58 -2.00 7.27
C ILE A 10 -3.64 -1.20 8.01
N ILE A 11 -4.93 -1.45 7.74
CA ILE A 11 -6.04 -0.83 8.49
C ILE A 11 -5.92 -1.16 9.98
N TYR A 12 -5.77 -2.44 10.32
CA TYR A 12 -5.63 -2.89 11.70
C TYR A 12 -4.41 -2.26 12.37
N TRP A 13 -3.30 -2.13 11.65
CA TRP A 13 -2.08 -1.54 12.17
C TRP A 13 -2.20 -0.03 12.42
N PHE A 14 -2.89 0.69 11.54
CA PHE A 14 -3.23 2.12 11.74
C PHE A 14 -4.20 2.32 12.90
N TYR A 15 -5.23 1.48 12.98
CA TYR A 15 -6.21 1.49 14.06
C TYR A 15 -5.52 1.32 15.43
N LYS A 16 -4.70 0.27 15.59
CA LYS A 16 -3.97 0.00 16.83
C LYS A 16 -2.96 1.10 17.18
N SER A 17 -2.33 1.70 16.17
CA SER A 17 -1.40 2.82 16.38
C SER A 17 -2.12 4.09 16.84
N ALA A 18 -3.34 4.33 16.36
CA ALA A 18 -4.17 5.45 16.75
C ALA A 18 -4.73 5.31 18.16
N GLU A 19 -5.19 4.11 18.54
CA GLU A 19 -5.58 3.80 19.93
C GLU A 19 -4.41 4.07 20.90
N ALA A 20 -3.19 3.62 20.55
CA ALA A 20 -2.00 3.88 21.36
C ALA A 20 -1.61 5.36 21.42
N ALA A 21 -1.96 6.15 20.40
CA ALA A 21 -1.67 7.57 20.32
C ALA A 21 -2.79 8.48 20.89
N GLY A 22 -3.90 7.89 21.37
CA GLY A 22 -5.07 8.64 21.84
C GLY A 22 -5.80 9.43 20.75
N LYS A 23 -5.61 9.07 19.47
CA LYS A 23 -6.28 9.69 18.31
C LYS A 23 -7.50 8.88 17.90
N ASP A 24 -8.43 9.50 17.17
CA ASP A 24 -9.61 8.80 16.63
C ASP A 24 -9.21 7.57 15.79
N PRO A 25 -9.53 6.34 16.26
CA PRO A 25 -9.08 5.11 15.62
C PRO A 25 -9.69 4.93 14.24
N LEU A 26 -10.95 5.35 14.08
CA LEU A 26 -11.74 5.18 12.87
C LEU A 26 -11.27 6.10 11.75
N SER A 27 -10.95 7.36 12.08
CA SER A 27 -10.36 8.32 11.14
C SER A 27 -8.97 7.88 10.67
N SER A 28 -8.14 7.39 11.59
CA SER A 28 -6.80 6.88 11.27
C SER A 28 -6.84 5.60 10.44
N ALA A 29 -7.81 4.71 10.68
CA ALA A 29 -8.03 3.52 9.87
C ALA A 29 -8.40 3.86 8.42
N VAL A 30 -9.29 4.84 8.21
CA VAL A 30 -9.65 5.35 6.87
C VAL A 30 -8.44 5.95 6.17
N GLN A 31 -7.62 6.72 6.89
CA GLN A 31 -6.35 7.23 6.33
C GLN A 31 -5.37 6.14 5.94
N GLY A 32 -5.22 5.10 6.78
CA GLY A 32 -4.39 3.93 6.48
C GLY A 32 -4.88 3.23 5.21
N PHE A 33 -6.19 3.03 5.08
CA PHE A 33 -6.80 2.45 3.88
C PHE A 33 -6.54 3.29 2.62
N LEU A 34 -6.78 4.61 2.68
CA LEU A 34 -6.54 5.52 1.56
C LEU A 34 -5.06 5.57 1.17
N SER A 35 -4.17 5.54 2.15
CA SER A 35 -2.72 5.55 1.92
C SER A 35 -2.21 4.30 1.18
N TYR A 36 -2.92 3.17 1.30
CA TYR A 36 -2.63 1.94 0.58
C TYR A 36 -3.35 1.89 -0.78
N LEU A 37 -4.62 2.31 -0.81
CA LEU A 37 -5.49 2.18 -1.98
C LEU A 37 -5.08 3.14 -3.11
N ILE A 38 -4.79 4.41 -2.80
CA ILE A 38 -4.43 5.40 -3.83
C ILE A 38 -3.18 4.97 -4.63
N PRO A 39 -2.03 4.63 -4.00
CA PRO A 39 -0.87 4.17 -4.75
C PRO A 39 -1.11 2.85 -5.49
N CYS A 40 -1.87 1.92 -4.90
CA CYS A 40 -2.24 0.67 -5.59
C CYS A 40 -3.00 0.94 -6.89
N VAL A 41 -4.00 1.83 -6.84
CA VAL A 41 -4.81 2.21 -8.01
C VAL A 41 -3.93 2.93 -9.03
N VAL A 42 -3.17 3.93 -8.60
CA VAL A 42 -2.26 4.68 -9.49
C VAL A 42 -1.29 3.74 -10.19
N TRP A 43 -0.63 2.82 -9.46
CA TRP A 43 0.28 1.84 -10.05
C TRP A 43 -0.42 0.93 -11.06
N THR A 44 -1.61 0.44 -10.72
CA THR A 44 -2.38 -0.47 -11.56
C THR A 44 -2.81 0.19 -12.87
N PHE A 45 -3.13 1.48 -12.86
CA PHE A 45 -3.54 2.19 -14.08
C PHE A 45 -2.36 2.73 -14.89
N THR A 46 -1.27 3.14 -14.24
CA THR A 46 -0.16 3.83 -14.93
C THR A 46 1.01 2.92 -15.27
N ILE A 47 1.35 1.96 -14.41
CA ILE A 47 2.56 1.13 -14.53
C ILE A 47 2.23 -0.29 -15.02
N THR A 48 1.20 -0.93 -14.47
CA THR A 48 0.82 -2.30 -14.84
C THR A 48 0.56 -2.51 -16.34
N PRO A 49 -0.09 -1.62 -17.11
CA PRO A 49 -0.26 -1.84 -18.55
C PRO A 49 1.07 -1.89 -19.31
N GLY A 50 2.01 -0.97 -19.02
CA GLY A 50 3.34 -0.97 -19.64
C GLY A 50 4.17 -2.19 -19.25
N LEU A 51 4.08 -2.62 -18.00
CA LEU A 51 4.71 -3.86 -17.53
C LEU A 51 4.11 -5.11 -18.20
N ARG A 52 2.78 -5.16 -18.40
CA ARG A 52 2.10 -6.26 -19.08
C ARG A 52 2.49 -6.32 -20.56
N ASP A 53 2.59 -5.17 -21.21
CA ASP A 53 3.03 -5.09 -22.60
C ASP A 53 4.48 -5.59 -22.75
N ALA A 54 5.39 -5.17 -21.86
CA ALA A 54 6.76 -5.67 -21.82
C ALA A 54 6.84 -7.18 -21.56
N LEU A 55 5.99 -7.72 -20.68
CA LEU A 55 5.89 -9.16 -20.41
C LEU A 55 5.40 -9.95 -21.62
N ALA A 56 4.49 -9.39 -22.42
CA ALA A 56 3.99 -10.04 -23.63
C ALA A 56 5.09 -10.18 -24.70
N HIS A 57 6.02 -9.23 -24.76
CA HIS A 57 7.15 -9.24 -25.70
C HIS A 57 8.35 -10.05 -25.18
N ASN A 58 8.54 -10.12 -23.86
CA ASN A 58 9.60 -10.91 -23.22
C ASN A 58 9.04 -11.72 -22.04
N PRO A 59 8.48 -12.92 -22.29
CA PRO A 59 7.85 -13.72 -21.26
C PRO A 59 8.90 -14.31 -20.31
N GLY A 60 8.99 -13.76 -19.10
CA GLY A 60 9.81 -14.28 -18.02
C GLY A 60 8.95 -14.59 -16.78
N THR A 61 9.11 -15.77 -16.19
CA THR A 61 8.30 -16.22 -15.03
C THR A 61 8.40 -15.28 -13.83
N LEU A 62 9.61 -14.81 -13.51
CA LEU A 62 9.86 -13.82 -12.45
C LEU A 62 9.23 -12.46 -12.77
N PHE A 63 9.31 -12.04 -14.03
CA PHE A 63 8.71 -10.77 -14.47
C PHE A 63 7.19 -10.83 -14.38
N GLY A 64 6.58 -11.96 -14.75
CA GLY A 64 5.16 -12.21 -14.59
C GLY A 64 4.69 -12.13 -13.14
N LEU A 65 5.43 -12.70 -12.19
CA LEU A 65 5.14 -12.53 -10.76
C LEU A 65 5.25 -11.06 -10.34
N PHE A 66 6.28 -10.35 -10.80
CA PHE A 66 6.47 -8.94 -10.48
C PHE A 66 5.30 -8.08 -10.97
N VAL A 67 4.88 -8.23 -12.24
CA VAL A 67 3.75 -7.48 -12.80
C VAL A 67 2.46 -7.71 -12.01
N ASN A 68 2.25 -8.93 -11.48
CA ASN A 68 1.04 -9.29 -10.75
C ASN A 68 1.06 -8.89 -9.26
N TYR A 69 2.22 -8.73 -8.62
CA TYR A 69 2.31 -8.47 -7.17
C TYR A 69 2.99 -7.15 -6.78
N ALA A 70 3.68 -6.47 -7.71
CA ALA A 70 4.41 -5.22 -7.42
C ALA A 70 3.51 -4.12 -6.83
N TYR A 71 2.26 -4.02 -7.27
CA TYR A 71 1.32 -3.02 -6.77
C TYR A 71 1.10 -3.15 -5.25
N ILE A 72 1.14 -4.37 -4.70
CA ILE A 72 0.97 -4.63 -3.26
C ILE A 72 2.18 -4.10 -2.48
N LEU A 73 3.39 -4.32 -3.00
CA LEU A 73 4.62 -3.84 -2.37
C LEU A 73 4.68 -2.31 -2.37
N VAL A 74 4.26 -1.68 -3.47
CA VAL A 74 4.21 -0.22 -3.60
C VAL A 74 3.16 0.37 -2.65
N GLY A 75 1.95 -0.18 -2.62
CA GLY A 75 0.92 0.24 -1.68
C GLY A 75 1.36 0.09 -0.23
N ALA A 76 2.01 -1.03 0.12
CA ALA A 76 2.52 -1.27 1.46
C ALA A 76 3.63 -0.28 1.83
N ALA A 77 4.58 -0.02 0.93
CA ALA A 77 5.65 0.96 1.15
C ALA A 77 5.10 2.38 1.36
N CYS A 78 4.11 2.80 0.57
CA CYS A 78 3.44 4.09 0.75
C CYS A 78 2.72 4.18 2.09
N ALA A 79 1.96 3.16 2.47
CA ALA A 79 1.26 3.14 3.75
C ALA A 79 2.22 3.15 4.96
N ILE A 80 3.36 2.43 4.87
CA ILE A 80 4.43 2.52 5.86
C ILE A 80 4.99 3.95 5.92
N GLY A 81 5.26 4.57 4.78
CA GLY A 81 5.74 5.96 4.71
C GLY A 81 4.77 6.96 5.33
N VAL A 82 3.48 6.84 5.01
CA VAL A 82 2.42 7.68 5.61
C VAL A 82 2.32 7.44 7.10
N LYS A 83 2.40 6.19 7.56
CA LYS A 83 2.41 5.87 9.00
C LYS A 83 3.58 6.53 9.71
N PHE A 84 4.77 6.44 9.12
CA PHE A 84 5.94 7.12 9.64
C PHE A 84 5.71 8.63 9.69
N MET A 85 5.22 9.28 8.64
CA MET A 85 4.96 10.73 8.70
C MET A 85 3.85 11.12 9.70
N TYR A 86 2.81 10.30 9.84
CA TYR A 86 1.63 10.63 10.67
C TYR A 86 1.84 10.37 12.17
N PHE A 87 2.72 9.42 12.51
CA PHE A 87 3.05 9.04 13.89
C PHE A 87 4.46 9.44 14.32
N LYS A 88 5.36 9.82 13.40
CA LYS A 88 6.62 10.48 13.75
C LYS A 88 6.28 11.89 14.22
N LYS A 89 6.23 12.01 15.54
CA LYS A 89 6.12 13.27 16.28
C LYS A 89 7.16 14.26 15.72
N PRO A 90 6.80 15.52 15.41
CA PRO A 90 7.82 16.54 15.19
C PRO A 90 8.72 16.56 16.43
N GLU A 91 10.02 16.37 16.23
CA GLU A 91 10.99 16.57 17.31
C GLU A 91 10.95 18.05 17.75
N PRO A 92 11.14 18.32 19.05
CA PRO A 92 10.90 19.62 19.69
C PRO A 92 11.77 20.76 19.18
#